data_AF-A0ABD2NTY2-F1
#
_entry.id   AF-A0ABD2NTY2-F1
#
_cell.length_a   1.000
_cell.length_b   1.000
_cell.length_c   1.000
_cell.angle_alpha   90.00
_cell.angle_beta   90.00
_cell.angle_gamma   90.00
#
_symmetry.space_group_name_H-M   'P 1'
#
loop_
_entity.id
_entity.type
_entity.pdbx_description
1 polymer ?
#
loop_
_entity_poly.entity_id
_entity_poly.type
_entity_poly.pdbx_seq_one_letter_code
_entity_poly.pdbx_strand_id
1 'polypeptide(L)'
;MEAEEIEFIRELSFEDQVEMSAVNVQDHYLVIVCIYRPPKGNVDCYVAQVDAALNRISNTFWWLETSMQISLKIPKKKVTKTSSTCVDNIFTNLIPESYQASTNNSHIAGHRAQFMKIEKLIKPTDNITDKYVRMINDPNTHLFKEKLRMSDWLQITQYEDAEQCFMNSMKFFILILKAGSL
;
A
#
# COMPACT_ATOMS: atom_id res chain seq x y z
N MET A 1 -20.05 11.74 11.34
CA MET A 1 -18.77 11.16 10.89
C MET A 1 -17.73 11.66 11.87
N GLU A 2 -17.37 10.81 12.82
CA GLU A 2 -16.31 11.10 13.77
C GLU A 2 -14.98 10.60 13.20
N ALA A 3 -13.94 11.41 13.36
CA ALA A 3 -12.59 11.09 12.93
C ALA A 3 -11.62 11.42 14.06
N GLU A 4 -10.77 10.45 14.39
CA GLU A 4 -9.77 10.58 15.46
C GLU A 4 -8.37 10.63 14.87
N GLU A 5 -7.50 11.49 15.41
CA GLU A 5 -6.10 11.55 15.02
C GLU A 5 -5.37 10.26 15.43
N ILE A 6 -4.51 9.75 14.54
CA ILE A 6 -3.63 8.63 14.81
C ILE A 6 -2.25 9.20 15.18
N GLU A 7 -2.06 9.51 16.47
CA GLU A 7 -0.89 10.26 16.96
C GLU A 7 0.46 9.62 16.59
N PHE A 8 0.55 8.29 16.66
CA PHE A 8 1.81 7.57 16.37
C PHE A 8 2.28 7.72 14.91
N ILE A 9 1.40 8.15 13.99
CA ILE A 9 1.80 8.45 12.61
C ILE A 9 2.50 9.80 12.53
N ARG A 10 2.05 10.78 13.30
CA ARG A 10 2.70 12.09 13.37
C ARG A 10 4.14 11.96 13.85
N GLU A 11 4.39 11.07 14.81
CA GLU A 11 5.72 10.75 15.36
C GLU A 11 6.70 10.16 14.33
N LEU A 12 6.21 9.65 13.19
CA LEU A 12 7.05 9.17 12.08
C LEU A 12 7.48 10.30 11.14
N SER A 13 7.00 11.52 11.36
CA SER A 13 7.48 12.69 10.62
C SER A 13 8.95 12.92 10.96
N PHE A 14 9.73 13.28 9.94
CA PHE A 14 11.12 13.66 10.09
C PHE A 14 11.36 14.96 9.35
N GLU A 15 11.77 15.98 10.11
CA GLU A 15 11.97 17.35 9.65
C GLU A 15 12.80 17.41 8.36
N ASP A 16 12.35 18.25 7.42
CA ASP A 16 12.91 18.39 6.07
C ASP A 16 12.92 17.12 5.18
N GLN A 17 12.50 15.96 5.69
CA GLN A 17 12.50 14.69 4.96
C GLN A 17 11.09 14.22 4.59
N VAL A 18 10.18 14.17 5.57
CA VAL A 18 8.82 13.68 5.39
C VAL A 18 7.91 14.17 6.53
N GLU A 19 6.71 14.60 6.19
CA GLU A 19 5.68 14.99 7.14
C GLU A 19 4.47 14.07 6.97
N MET A 20 3.91 13.60 8.09
CA MET A 20 2.78 12.67 8.09
C MET A 20 1.71 13.08 9.08
N SER A 21 0.47 12.84 8.69
CA SER A 21 -0.70 12.91 9.57
C SER A 21 -1.70 11.85 9.16
N ALA A 22 -2.42 11.27 10.11
CA ALA A 22 -3.46 10.31 9.79
C ALA A 22 -4.67 10.43 10.70
N VAL A 23 -5.82 10.01 10.17
CA VAL A 23 -7.08 9.93 10.91
C VAL A 23 -7.74 8.58 10.71
N ASN A 24 -8.38 8.09 11.77
CA ASN A 24 -9.27 6.94 11.74
C ASN A 24 -10.72 7.43 11.68
N VAL A 25 -11.44 7.09 10.62
CA VAL A 25 -12.88 7.36 10.47
C VAL A 25 -13.64 6.14 11.00
N GLN A 26 -13.94 6.15 12.30
CA GLN A 26 -14.35 4.97 13.07
C GLN A 26 -15.54 4.21 12.45
N ASP A 27 -16.63 4.91 12.12
CA ASP A 27 -17.86 4.30 11.58
C ASP A 27 -17.69 3.69 10.19
N HIS A 28 -16.55 3.95 9.55
CA HIS A 28 -16.29 3.69 8.14
C HIS A 28 -15.14 2.69 7.93
N TYR A 29 -14.51 2.19 9.01
CA TYR A 29 -13.34 1.29 8.95
C TYR A 29 -12.24 1.83 8.01
N LEU A 30 -12.10 3.16 7.96
CA LEU A 30 -11.28 3.87 6.99
C LEU A 30 -10.19 4.64 7.72
N VAL A 31 -8.94 4.36 7.36
CA VAL A 31 -7.79 5.18 7.77
C VAL A 31 -7.35 6.01 6.59
N ILE A 32 -7.21 7.32 6.81
CA ILE A 32 -6.68 8.26 5.82
C ILE A 32 -5.34 8.73 6.31
N VAL A 33 -4.31 8.58 5.47
CA VAL A 33 -2.96 9.04 5.75
C VAL A 33 -2.59 10.11 4.72
N CYS A 34 -2.19 11.28 5.20
CA CYS A 34 -1.60 12.34 4.39
C CYS A 34 -0.09 12.31 4.60
N ILE A 35 0.66 12.27 3.51
CA ILE A 35 2.12 12.22 3.52
C ILE A 35 2.64 13.28 2.57
N TYR A 36 3.54 14.11 3.06
CA TYR A 36 4.24 15.11 2.27
C TYR A 36 5.74 14.83 2.29
N ARG A 37 6.36 14.83 1.11
CA ARG A 37 7.82 14.79 0.96
C ARG A 37 8.29 16.12 0.38
N PRO A 38 9.10 16.91 1.12
CA PRO A 38 9.72 18.11 0.58
C PRO A 38 10.52 17.81 -0.70
N PRO A 39 10.66 18.77 -1.64
CA PRO A 39 11.41 18.56 -2.88
C PRO A 39 12.87 18.14 -2.68
N LYS A 40 13.46 18.52 -1.55
CA LYS A 40 14.84 18.18 -1.15
C LYS A 40 14.92 16.99 -0.19
N GLY A 41 13.78 16.42 0.21
CA GLY A 41 13.73 15.29 1.13
C GLY A 41 14.32 14.03 0.52
N ASN A 42 15.04 13.27 1.32
CA ASN A 42 15.66 12.01 0.94
C ASN A 42 14.60 10.95 0.62
N VAL A 43 14.71 10.32 -0.55
CA VAL A 43 13.73 9.34 -1.03
C VAL A 43 13.72 8.06 -0.20
N ASP A 44 14.90 7.57 0.21
CA ASP A 44 15.03 6.35 1.01
C ASP A 44 14.43 6.55 2.39
N CYS A 45 14.64 7.73 2.99
CA CYS A 45 14.02 8.11 4.24
C CYS A 45 12.49 8.18 4.12
N TYR A 46 11.98 8.81 3.05
CA TYR A 46 10.55 8.84 2.76
C TYR A 46 9.97 7.42 2.65
N VAL A 47 10.61 6.53 1.88
CA VAL A 47 10.15 5.14 1.71
C VAL A 47 10.17 4.38 3.04
N ALA A 48 11.24 4.53 3.84
CA ALA A 48 11.36 3.89 5.14
C ALA A 48 10.26 4.35 6.12
N GLN A 49 9.93 5.64 6.15
CA GLN A 49 8.87 6.14 7.02
C GLN A 49 7.48 5.72 6.54
N VAL A 50 7.24 5.68 5.22
CA VAL A 50 5.99 5.15 4.66
C VAL A 50 5.80 3.68 5.03
N ASP A 51 6.86 2.88 4.92
CA ASP A 51 6.84 1.47 5.33
C ASP A 51 6.57 1.32 6.85
N ALA A 52 7.25 2.11 7.68
CA ALA A 52 7.01 2.14 9.12
C ALA A 52 5.55 2.51 9.46
N ALA A 53 4.99 3.50 8.77
CA ALA A 53 3.60 3.93 8.94
C ALA A 53 2.61 2.82 8.57
N LEU A 54 2.79 2.20 7.40
CA LEU A 54 1.92 1.11 6.93
C LEU A 54 2.01 -0.11 7.87
N ASN A 55 3.21 -0.46 8.33
CA ASN A 55 3.40 -1.54 9.29
C ASN A 55 2.68 -1.25 10.62
N ARG A 56 2.85 -0.05 11.19
CA ARG A 56 2.14 0.33 12.43
C ARG A 56 0.62 0.32 12.24
N ILE A 57 0.10 0.91 11.17
CA ILE A 57 -1.34 0.91 10.85
C ILE A 57 -1.87 -0.52 10.75
N SER A 58 -1.17 -1.39 10.03
CA SER A 58 -1.61 -2.78 9.86
C SER A 58 -1.65 -3.58 11.16
N ASN A 59 -0.76 -3.27 12.11
CA ASN A 59 -0.71 -3.90 13.43
C ASN A 59 -1.76 -3.32 14.39
N THR A 60 -2.11 -2.04 14.26
CA THR A 60 -3.12 -1.38 15.09
C THR A 60 -4.54 -1.72 14.63
N PHE A 61 -4.76 -1.72 13.31
CA PHE A 61 -6.06 -1.91 12.69
C PHE A 61 -6.05 -3.25 11.97
N TRP A 62 -6.30 -4.32 12.73
CA TRP A 62 -6.22 -5.72 12.26
C TRP A 62 -7.09 -6.00 11.03
N TRP A 63 -8.16 -5.22 10.84
CA TRP A 63 -9.06 -5.33 9.70
C TRP A 63 -8.54 -4.66 8.42
N LEU A 64 -7.47 -3.87 8.48
CA LEU A 64 -6.86 -3.27 7.30
C LEU A 64 -5.93 -4.28 6.62
N GLU A 65 -6.32 -4.72 5.44
CA GLU A 65 -5.38 -5.36 4.52
C GLU A 65 -4.48 -4.30 3.90
N THR A 66 -3.18 -4.31 4.25
CA THR A 66 -2.18 -3.39 3.69
C THR A 66 -1.61 -3.97 2.40
N SER A 67 -2.47 -4.16 1.41
CA SER A 67 -2.05 -4.31 0.02
C SER A 67 -2.21 -2.95 -0.66
N MET A 68 -1.10 -2.23 -0.85
CA MET A 68 -1.12 -1.02 -1.67
C MET A 68 -1.39 -1.45 -3.11
N GLN A 69 -2.62 -1.30 -3.57
CA GLN A 69 -2.96 -1.45 -4.98
C GLN A 69 -3.64 -0.19 -5.46
N ILE A 70 -2.93 0.50 -6.35
CA ILE A 70 -3.36 1.56 -7.29
C ILE A 70 -2.52 2.82 -7.08
N SER A 71 -1.70 3.11 -8.10
CA SER A 71 -1.26 4.48 -8.39
C SER A 71 -2.31 5.13 -9.28
N LEU A 72 -3.03 6.14 -8.80
CA LEU A 72 -3.70 7.07 -9.70
C LEU A 72 -2.62 7.95 -10.36
N LYS A 73 -1.98 7.42 -11.40
CA LYS A 73 -1.11 8.20 -12.30
C LYS A 73 -2.00 9.05 -13.20
N ILE A 74 -2.27 10.29 -12.79
CA ILE A 74 -3.06 11.22 -13.61
C ILE A 74 -2.11 12.14 -14.39
N PRO A 75 -2.20 12.21 -15.72
CA PRO A 75 -1.40 13.13 -16.51
C PRO A 75 -1.81 14.58 -16.21
N LYS A 76 -0.90 15.41 -15.66
CA LYS A 76 -1.10 16.86 -15.51
C LYS A 76 -0.55 17.60 -16.74
N LYS A 77 -1.39 18.39 -17.40
CA LYS A 77 -0.91 19.60 -18.11
C LYS A 77 -0.61 20.67 -17.07
N LYS A 78 0.59 20.64 -16.49
CA LYS A 78 1.19 21.85 -15.88
C LYS A 78 1.73 22.65 -17.07
N VAL A 79 1.05 23.73 -17.47
CA VAL A 79 1.55 24.61 -18.54
C VAL A 79 2.60 25.54 -17.93
N THR A 80 3.77 24.99 -17.66
CA THR A 80 5.04 25.71 -17.76
C THR A 80 5.72 25.17 -19.00
N LYS A 81 6.30 26.03 -19.84
CA LYS A 81 6.75 25.70 -21.22
C LYS A 81 7.69 24.48 -21.37
N THR A 82 8.16 23.84 -20.29
CA THR A 82 9.26 22.88 -20.33
C THR A 82 9.10 21.57 -19.53
N SER A 83 8.09 21.35 -18.67
CA SER A 83 7.90 20.02 -18.04
C SER A 83 6.55 19.82 -17.36
N SER A 84 5.91 18.66 -17.59
CA SER A 84 4.74 18.16 -16.83
C SER A 84 5.17 17.10 -15.81
N THR A 85 5.02 17.35 -14.51
CA THR A 85 5.33 16.39 -13.44
C THR A 85 4.08 15.97 -12.66
N CYS A 86 3.86 14.67 -12.47
CA CYS A 86 2.79 14.09 -11.66
C CYS A 86 3.35 13.73 -10.27
N VAL A 87 3.27 14.66 -9.31
CA VAL A 87 3.90 14.52 -7.98
C VAL A 87 2.89 14.16 -6.89
N ASP A 88 1.62 14.52 -7.09
CA ASP A 88 0.55 14.25 -6.13
C ASP A 88 -0.12 12.91 -6.48
N ASN A 89 -0.15 11.97 -5.53
CA ASN A 89 -0.67 10.62 -5.76
C ASN A 89 -1.64 10.24 -4.63
N ILE A 90 -2.70 9.52 -4.98
CA ILE A 90 -3.57 8.83 -4.01
C ILE A 90 -3.32 7.33 -4.18
N PHE A 91 -2.99 6.68 -3.08
CA PHE A 91 -2.86 5.23 -2.98
C PHE A 91 -3.97 4.73 -2.08
N THR A 92 -4.55 3.58 -2.44
CA THR A 92 -5.63 2.98 -1.67
C THR A 92 -5.50 1.47 -1.72
N ASN A 93 -6.16 0.78 -0.79
CA ASN A 93 -6.43 -0.66 -0.83
C ASN A 93 -7.92 -0.92 -1.15
N LEU A 94 -8.68 0.13 -1.48
CA LEU A 94 -10.08 0.03 -1.84
C LEU A 94 -10.23 -0.64 -3.21
N ILE A 95 -11.31 -1.41 -3.35
CA ILE A 95 -11.70 -2.05 -4.61
C ILE A 95 -12.01 -0.95 -5.64
N PRO A 96 -11.53 -1.02 -6.90
CA PRO A 96 -11.73 0.02 -7.91
C PRO A 96 -13.19 0.49 -8.09
N GLU A 97 -14.14 -0.44 -8.01
CA GLU A 97 -15.57 -0.17 -8.16
C GLU A 97 -16.20 0.53 -6.93
N SER A 98 -15.45 0.65 -5.83
CA SER A 98 -15.94 1.23 -4.58
C SER A 98 -15.70 2.74 -4.46
N TYR A 99 -14.96 3.32 -5.40
CA TYR A 99 -14.65 4.75 -5.39
C TYR A 99 -14.61 5.35 -6.79
N GLN A 100 -14.78 6.67 -6.83
CA GLN A 100 -14.57 7.49 -8.02
C GLN A 100 -13.49 8.52 -7.72
N ALA A 101 -12.48 8.61 -8.57
CA ALA A 101 -11.43 9.62 -8.45
C ALA A 101 -11.50 10.62 -9.60
N SER A 102 -11.33 11.90 -9.30
CA SER A 102 -11.30 12.96 -10.31
C SER A 102 -10.32 14.05 -9.91
N THR A 103 -10.08 15.00 -10.83
CA THR A 103 -9.30 16.20 -10.54
C THR A 103 -10.10 17.43 -10.90
N ASN A 104 -9.97 18.47 -10.10
CA ASN A 104 -10.53 19.78 -10.42
C ASN A 104 -9.39 20.80 -10.57
N ASN A 105 -9.49 21.63 -11.59
CA ASN A 105 -8.61 22.77 -11.73
C ASN A 105 -9.24 23.95 -10.96
N SER A 106 -8.83 24.13 -9.71
CA SER A 106 -9.31 25.25 -8.91
C SER A 106 -8.75 26.59 -9.37
N HIS A 107 -7.75 26.61 -10.26
CA HIS A 107 -7.02 27.81 -10.73
C HIS A 107 -6.35 28.66 -9.63
N ILE A 108 -6.48 28.27 -8.35
CA ILE A 108 -6.01 29.03 -7.19
C ILE A 108 -4.62 28.57 -6.72
N ALA A 109 -4.33 27.27 -6.82
CA ALA A 109 -3.04 26.69 -6.44
C ALA A 109 -2.27 26.25 -7.69
N GLY A 110 -0.94 26.29 -7.65
CA GLY A 110 -0.07 25.72 -8.69
C GLY A 110 -0.19 24.19 -8.87
N HIS A 111 -1.16 23.57 -8.18
CA HIS A 111 -1.51 22.17 -8.17
C HIS A 111 -3.02 22.03 -8.47
N ARG A 112 -3.40 20.99 -9.22
CA ARG A 112 -4.81 20.59 -9.35
C ARG A 112 -5.25 19.84 -8.11
N ALA A 113 -6.44 20.17 -7.61
CA ALA A 113 -7.08 19.45 -6.52
C ALA A 113 -7.47 18.04 -7.00
N GLN A 114 -7.27 17.05 -6.12
CA GLN A 114 -7.65 15.66 -6.34
C GLN A 114 -8.85 15.35 -5.47
N PHE A 115 -9.83 14.64 -6.02
CA PHE A 115 -11.05 14.26 -5.33
C PHE A 115 -11.19 12.75 -5.41
N MET A 116 -11.46 12.13 -4.28
CA MET A 116 -11.86 10.73 -4.20
C MET A 116 -13.20 10.68 -3.47
N LYS A 117 -14.22 10.18 -4.15
CA LYS A 117 -15.53 9.90 -3.59
C LYS A 117 -15.62 8.41 -3.37
N ILE A 118 -15.72 7.98 -2.12
CA ILE A 118 -15.93 6.58 -1.77
C ILE A 118 -17.44 6.34 -1.79
N GLU A 119 -17.91 5.46 -2.66
CA GLU A 119 -19.34 5.20 -2.85
C GLU A 119 -19.85 4.07 -1.96
N LYS A 120 -18.97 3.09 -1.66
CA LYS A 120 -19.31 1.97 -0.80
C LYS A 120 -18.09 1.53 0.00
N LEU A 121 -18.21 1.53 1.32
CA LEU A 121 -17.24 0.88 2.19
C LEU A 121 -17.75 -0.52 2.51
N ILE A 122 -16.94 -1.52 2.18
CA ILE A 122 -17.22 -2.90 2.54
C ILE A 122 -16.67 -3.07 3.94
N LYS A 123 -17.55 -3.35 4.91
CA LYS A 123 -17.09 -3.75 6.24
C LYS A 123 -16.26 -5.02 6.07
N PRO A 124 -15.11 -5.12 6.76
CA PRO A 124 -14.40 -6.39 6.88
C PRO A 124 -15.43 -7.44 7.33
N THR A 125 -15.67 -8.45 6.51
CA THR A 125 -16.46 -9.60 6.95
C THR A 125 -15.57 -10.42 7.88
N ASP A 126 -16.14 -11.04 8.92
CA ASP A 126 -15.43 -11.92 9.87
C ASP A 126 -14.78 -13.16 9.20
N ASN A 127 -14.81 -13.25 7.87
CA ASN A 127 -14.00 -14.19 7.12
C ASN A 127 -12.55 -13.71 7.18
N ILE A 128 -11.89 -14.05 8.28
CA ILE A 128 -10.44 -13.95 8.48
C ILE A 128 -9.78 -14.67 7.30
N THR A 129 -9.39 -13.92 6.28
CA THR A 129 -8.34 -14.36 5.39
C THR A 129 -7.06 -14.28 6.19
N ASP A 130 -6.45 -15.42 6.47
CA ASP A 130 -5.15 -15.47 7.14
C ASP A 130 -4.18 -14.50 6.43
N LYS A 131 -3.85 -13.38 7.10
CA LYS A 131 -2.94 -12.37 6.55
C LYS A 131 -1.53 -12.74 6.95
N TYR A 132 -0.73 -13.20 5.99
CA TYR A 132 0.69 -13.45 6.20
C TYR A 132 1.48 -12.22 5.76
N VAL A 133 1.79 -11.33 6.70
CA VAL A 133 2.71 -10.22 6.46
C VAL A 133 4.12 -10.71 6.78
N ARG A 134 5.03 -10.61 5.82
CA ARG A 134 6.45 -10.90 6.05
C ARG A 134 7.26 -9.62 5.83
N MET A 135 8.09 -9.28 6.80
CA MET A 135 9.03 -8.18 6.67
C MET A 135 10.05 -8.51 5.56
N ILE A 136 10.08 -7.71 4.50
CA ILE A 136 11.05 -7.89 3.40
C ILE A 136 12.36 -7.26 3.84
N ASN A 137 13.28 -8.08 4.33
CA ASN A 137 14.64 -7.69 4.69
C ASN A 137 15.64 -8.76 4.24
N ASP A 138 16.93 -8.43 4.22
CA ASP A 138 17.97 -9.34 3.70
C ASP A 138 17.94 -10.73 4.35
N PRO A 139 17.84 -10.89 5.69
CA PRO A 139 17.69 -12.20 6.32
C PRO A 139 16.47 -12.98 5.83
N ASN A 140 15.30 -12.34 5.76
CA ASN A 140 14.06 -12.99 5.34
C ASN A 140 14.08 -13.36 3.86
N THR A 141 14.62 -12.49 3.02
CA THR A 141 14.81 -12.76 1.59
C THR A 141 15.80 -13.90 1.37
N HIS A 142 16.89 -13.96 2.14
CA HIS A 142 17.83 -15.07 2.08
C HIS A 142 17.16 -16.40 2.48
N LEU A 143 16.44 -16.43 3.61
CA LEU A 143 15.71 -17.62 4.07
C LEU A 143 14.64 -18.06 3.06
N PHE A 144 13.96 -17.12 2.40
CA PHE A 144 13.01 -17.43 1.33
C PHE A 144 13.68 -18.11 0.14
N LYS A 145 14.80 -17.56 -0.33
CA LYS A 145 15.59 -18.12 -1.43
C LYS A 145 16.10 -19.52 -1.11
N GLU A 146 16.58 -19.74 0.12
CA GLU A 146 17.04 -21.06 0.58
C GLU A 146 15.91 -22.10 0.56
N LYS A 147 14.72 -21.74 1.06
CA LYS A 147 13.56 -22.64 1.03
C LYS A 147 13.12 -22.96 -0.40
N LEU A 148 13.12 -21.96 -1.30
CA LEU A 148 12.85 -22.19 -2.73
C LEU A 148 13.87 -23.11 -3.37
N ARG A 149 15.15 -22.99 -3.00
CA ARG A 149 16.21 -23.84 -3.53
C ARG A 149 16.08 -25.29 -3.07
N MET A 150 15.68 -25.51 -1.81
CA MET A 150 15.51 -26.85 -1.23
C MET A 150 14.19 -27.53 -1.60
N SER A 151 13.31 -26.81 -2.30
CA SER A 151 11.97 -27.27 -2.62
C SER A 151 11.93 -28.25 -3.79
N ASP A 152 11.02 -29.23 -3.72
CA ASP A 152 10.73 -30.13 -4.84
C ASP A 152 9.77 -29.45 -5.84
N TRP A 153 10.30 -29.13 -7.02
CA TRP A 153 9.56 -28.46 -8.08
C TRP A 153 8.74 -29.43 -8.95
N LEU A 154 8.90 -30.75 -8.78
CA LEU A 154 8.16 -31.74 -9.56
C LEU A 154 6.65 -31.59 -9.35
N GLN A 155 6.23 -31.20 -8.14
CA GLN A 155 4.84 -30.92 -7.81
C GLN A 155 4.24 -29.74 -8.58
N ILE A 156 5.06 -28.89 -9.19
CA ILE A 156 4.62 -27.76 -10.01
C ILE A 156 4.69 -28.14 -11.49
N THR A 157 5.77 -28.80 -11.91
CA THR A 157 6.07 -29.06 -13.33
C THR A 157 5.46 -30.35 -13.86
N GLN A 158 4.84 -31.19 -13.02
CA GLN A 158 4.20 -32.45 -13.44
C GLN A 158 2.90 -32.24 -14.23
N TYR A 159 2.36 -31.03 -14.29
CA TYR A 159 1.12 -30.73 -14.99
C TYR A 159 1.41 -30.21 -16.40
N GLU A 160 0.66 -30.69 -17.39
CA GLU A 160 0.77 -30.20 -18.77
C GLU A 160 0.04 -28.87 -18.97
N ASP A 161 -0.97 -28.59 -18.14
CA ASP A 161 -1.75 -27.37 -18.21
C ASP A 161 -1.03 -26.19 -17.52
N ALA A 162 -0.92 -25.08 -18.26
CA ALA A 162 -0.19 -23.90 -17.80
C ALA A 162 -0.89 -23.17 -16.64
N GLU A 163 -2.23 -23.14 -16.63
CA GLU A 163 -3.00 -22.50 -15.57
C GLU A 163 -2.87 -23.32 -14.27
N GLN A 164 -2.92 -24.64 -14.37
CA GLN A 164 -2.71 -25.55 -13.24
C GLN A 164 -1.28 -25.43 -12.67
N CYS A 165 -0.27 -25.34 -13.54
CA CYS A 165 1.11 -25.04 -13.14
C CYS A 165 1.20 -23.72 -12.38
N PHE A 166 0.57 -22.65 -12.89
CA PHE A 166 0.55 -21.34 -12.26
C PHE A 166 -0.11 -21.37 -10.89
N MET A 167 -1.31 -21.95 -10.79
CA MET A 167 -2.05 -22.04 -9.54
C MET A 167 -1.31 -22.86 -8.48
N ASN A 168 -0.64 -23.95 -8.88
CA ASN A 168 0.17 -24.75 -7.96
C ASN A 168 1.45 -24.02 -7.55
N SER A 169 2.09 -23.28 -8.46
CA SER A 169 3.21 -22.40 -8.13
C SER A 169 2.82 -21.38 -7.06
N MET A 170 1.66 -20.74 -7.20
CA MET A 170 1.17 -19.74 -6.23
C MET A 170 0.89 -20.36 -4.86
N LYS A 171 0.23 -21.52 -4.80
CA LYS A 171 0.02 -22.26 -3.54
C LYS A 171 1.35 -22.61 -2.87
N PHE A 172 2.34 -23.02 -3.68
CA PHE A 172 3.65 -23.39 -3.20
C PHE A 172 4.42 -22.20 -2.62
N PHE A 173 4.41 -21.05 -3.31
CA PHE A 173 4.99 -19.81 -2.80
C PHE A 173 4.35 -19.39 -1.48
N ILE A 174 3.02 -19.46 -1.38
CA ILE A 174 2.29 -19.16 -0.15
C ILE A 174 2.77 -20.09 0.99
N LEU A 175 2.88 -21.40 0.77
CA LEU A 175 3.35 -22.34 1.79
C LEU A 175 4.75 -22.00 2.31
N ILE A 176 5.68 -21.68 1.42
CA ILE A 176 7.04 -21.28 1.79
C ILE A 176 7.03 -19.98 2.60
N LEU A 177 6.18 -19.02 2.19
CA LEU A 177 6.00 -17.76 2.89
C LEU A 177 5.42 -17.99 4.30
N LYS A 178 4.42 -18.87 4.47
CA LYS A 178 3.82 -19.22 5.77
C LYS A 178 4.82 -19.88 6.72
N ALA A 179 5.64 -20.80 6.22
CA ALA A 179 6.58 -21.56 7.04
C ALA A 179 7.72 -20.71 7.63
N GLY A 180 7.87 -19.44 7.23
CA GLY A 180 8.91 -18.52 7.70
C GLY A 180 8.45 -17.43 8.66
N SER A 181 7.20 -17.50 9.15
CA SER A 181 6.57 -16.45 9.97
C SER A 181 6.41 -16.82 11.45
N LEU A 182 7.23 -17.74 11.98
CA LEU A 182 7.32 -18.07 13.41
C LEU A 182 8.53 -17.39 14.06
#